data_AF-A0A2J5HH46-F1
#
_entry.id   AF-A0A2J5HH46-F1
#
_cell.length_a   1.000
_cell.length_b   1.000
_cell.length_c   1.000
_cell.angle_alpha   90.00
_cell.angle_beta   90.00
_cell.angle_gamma   90.00
#
_symmetry.space_group_name_H-M   'P 1'
#
loop_
_entity.id
_entity.type
_entity.pdbx_description
1 polymer ?
#
loop_
_entity_poly.entity_id
_entity_poly.type
_entity_poly.pdbx_seq_one_letter_code
_entity_poly.pdbx_strand_id
1 'polypeptide(L)'
;MNSNLRAFNLAVQTLLTNPSQFLPHLTIPTFTSLPEQLGPAITSTSISTSSNPSKPPQDTTHTNKIQIKALILDKDNTLSPPKTTHLPAPILAKLTSLRTSPTSPFTHPSSILIVSNRAGSHPSYDAEITSLETQLAHLSIPVFRLPPGASKKPFCEKEVLAWFRERGVVEHPGEIAVVGDRLGTDVLMAVRMGAWSVWCRDGVLMDDGGVRPRGVLEKMEVFMERLHRYNAMIM
;
A
#
# COMPACT_ATOMS: atom_id res chain seq x y z
N MET A 1 -8.69 0.80 -24.18
CA MET A 1 -7.35 1.41 -24.02
C MET A 1 -6.60 0.66 -22.92
N ASN A 2 -5.33 0.28 -23.10
CA ASN A 2 -4.62 -0.61 -22.16
C ASN A 2 -4.26 0.14 -20.85
N SER A 3 -4.91 -0.19 -19.74
CA SER A 3 -4.71 0.46 -18.43
C SER A 3 -3.27 0.35 -17.92
N ASN A 4 -2.56 -0.73 -18.25
CA ASN A 4 -1.17 -0.92 -17.82
C ASN A 4 -0.23 0.08 -18.51
N LEU A 5 -0.47 0.36 -19.80
CA LEU A 5 0.30 1.37 -20.54
C LEU A 5 0.05 2.78 -20.01
N ARG A 6 -1.20 3.09 -19.62
CA ARG A 6 -1.53 4.37 -18.98
C ARG A 6 -0.85 4.51 -17.62
N ALA A 7 -0.83 3.46 -16.81
CA ALA A 7 -0.13 3.46 -15.52
C ALA A 7 1.37 3.65 -15.70
N PHE A 8 1.98 2.97 -16.69
CA PHE A 8 3.38 3.16 -17.05
C PHE A 8 3.69 4.59 -17.49
N ASN A 9 2.90 5.14 -18.41
CA ASN A 9 3.10 6.52 -18.88
C ASN A 9 2.95 7.53 -17.75
N LEU A 10 1.97 7.35 -16.85
CA LEU A 10 1.84 8.18 -15.67
C LEU A 10 3.08 8.07 -14.78
N ALA A 11 3.57 6.84 -14.51
CA ALA A 11 4.73 6.64 -13.68
C ALA A 11 5.98 7.35 -14.26
N VAL A 12 6.22 7.19 -15.58
CA VAL A 12 7.32 7.88 -16.26
C VAL A 12 7.14 9.40 -16.21
N GLN A 13 5.95 9.91 -16.50
CA GLN A 13 5.68 11.34 -16.47
C GLN A 13 5.89 11.92 -15.07
N THR A 14 5.31 11.29 -14.04
CA THR A 14 5.48 11.72 -12.65
C THR A 14 6.95 11.66 -12.23
N LEU A 15 7.71 10.66 -12.66
CA LEU A 15 9.13 10.58 -12.36
C LEU A 15 9.91 11.77 -12.94
N LEU A 16 9.52 12.22 -14.13
CA LEU A 16 10.17 13.34 -14.81
C LEU A 16 9.72 14.71 -14.28
N THR A 17 8.46 14.86 -13.85
CA THR A 17 7.89 16.16 -13.49
C THR A 17 7.77 16.40 -11.99
N ASN A 18 7.52 15.34 -11.20
CA ASN A 18 7.38 15.43 -9.76
C ASN A 18 7.81 14.12 -9.07
N PRO A 19 9.12 13.82 -9.04
CA PRO A 19 9.63 12.56 -8.51
C PRO A 19 9.36 12.39 -7.01
N SER A 20 9.08 13.47 -6.27
CA SER A 20 8.70 13.39 -4.85
C SER A 20 7.42 12.58 -4.60
N GLN A 21 6.53 12.47 -5.61
CA GLN A 21 5.33 11.63 -5.53
C GLN A 21 5.63 10.12 -5.51
N PHE A 22 6.86 9.71 -5.82
CA PHE A 22 7.32 8.33 -5.65
C PHE A 22 7.82 8.02 -4.24
N LEU A 23 7.90 9.01 -3.35
CA LEU A 23 8.39 8.79 -1.98
C LEU A 23 7.28 8.18 -1.13
N PRO A 24 7.44 6.92 -0.68
CA PRO A 24 6.48 6.36 0.25
C PRO A 24 6.62 7.03 1.62
N HIS A 25 5.49 7.17 2.32
CA HIS A 25 5.48 7.70 3.68
C HIS A 25 6.16 6.73 4.67
N LEU A 26 6.12 5.42 4.37
CA LEU A 26 6.84 4.39 5.11
C LEU A 26 7.40 3.34 4.14
N THR A 27 8.69 3.00 4.28
CA THR A 27 9.29 1.86 3.55
C THR A 27 9.53 0.73 4.54
N ILE A 28 9.00 -0.45 4.24
CA ILE A 28 9.21 -1.68 5.01
C ILE A 28 9.83 -2.76 4.10
N PRO A 29 10.55 -3.75 4.65
CA PRO A 29 11.09 -4.85 3.85
C PRO A 29 9.98 -5.61 3.12
N THR A 30 9.00 -6.12 3.86
CA THR A 30 7.91 -6.96 3.36
C THR A 30 6.63 -6.65 4.15
N PHE A 31 5.49 -7.18 3.69
CA PHE A 31 4.21 -7.01 4.40
C PHE A 31 4.24 -7.52 5.85
N THR A 32 5.04 -8.56 6.16
CA THR A 32 5.14 -9.09 7.54
C THR A 32 5.74 -8.08 8.52
N SER A 33 6.49 -7.10 8.02
CA SER A 33 7.09 -6.02 8.80
C SER A 33 6.16 -4.83 9.02
N LEU A 34 4.91 -4.89 8.53
CA LEU A 34 3.94 -3.80 8.68
C LEU A 34 3.66 -3.55 10.18
N PRO A 35 3.88 -2.35 10.71
CA PRO A 35 3.52 -2.05 12.10
C PRO A 35 2.02 -2.25 12.33
N GLU A 36 1.64 -2.68 13.52
CA GLU A 36 0.21 -2.74 13.85
C GLU A 36 -0.37 -1.32 14.00
N GLN A 37 0.37 -0.44 14.68
CA GLN A 37 0.04 0.99 14.82
C GLN A 37 0.73 1.80 13.72
N LEU A 38 0.07 1.92 12.56
CA LEU A 38 0.65 2.59 11.39
C LEU A 38 0.82 4.10 11.57
N GLY A 39 -0.16 4.78 12.18
CA GLY A 39 -0.13 6.23 12.35
C GLY A 39 1.11 6.75 13.09
N PRO A 40 1.45 6.19 14.26
CA PRO A 40 2.69 6.52 14.96
C PRO A 40 3.95 6.21 14.13
N ALA A 41 4.02 5.05 13.46
CA ALA A 41 5.18 4.69 12.66
C ALA A 41 5.45 5.65 11.48
N ILE A 42 4.37 6.13 10.83
CA ILE A 42 4.45 7.16 9.80
C ILE A 42 4.93 8.49 10.41
N THR A 43 4.33 8.90 11.53
CA THR A 43 4.69 10.16 12.22
C THR A 43 6.17 10.20 12.61
N SER A 44 6.68 9.12 13.21
CA SER A 44 8.09 9.00 13.60
C SER A 44 9.03 9.09 12.40
N THR A 45 8.64 8.50 11.26
CA THR A 45 9.42 8.58 10.03
C THR A 45 9.49 10.03 9.52
N SER A 46 8.36 10.74 9.49
CA SER A 46 8.30 12.15 9.06
C SER A 46 9.11 13.10 9.96
N ILE A 47 9.16 12.84 11.27
CA ILE A 47 9.98 13.61 12.22
C ILE A 47 11.48 13.39 11.94
N SER A 48 11.90 12.13 11.73
CA SER A 48 13.31 11.82 11.46
C SER A 48 13.86 12.52 10.20
N THR A 49 13.01 12.74 9.19
CA THR A 49 13.40 13.41 7.93
C THR A 49 13.35 14.94 7.98
N SER A 50 12.84 15.56 9.05
CA SER A 50 12.67 17.02 9.15
C SER A 50 13.59 17.69 10.18
N SER A 51 14.55 16.95 10.73
CA SER A 51 15.48 17.48 11.73
C SER A 51 16.55 18.41 11.15
N ASN A 52 16.16 19.68 10.95
CA ASN A 52 17.09 20.81 10.92
C ASN A 52 17.49 21.14 12.38
N PRO A 53 18.79 21.16 12.77
CA PRO A 53 19.19 21.25 14.19
C PRO A 53 18.98 22.61 14.88
N SER A 54 18.38 23.60 14.21
CA SER A 54 18.53 25.02 14.55
C SER A 54 17.27 25.72 15.05
N LYS A 55 16.16 25.01 15.33
CA LYS A 55 14.99 25.63 16.00
C LYS A 55 14.65 24.94 17.32
N PRO A 56 14.51 25.69 18.43
CA PRO A 56 14.04 25.13 19.68
C PRO A 56 12.63 24.56 19.51
N PRO A 57 12.25 23.56 20.33
CA PRO A 57 10.96 22.89 20.22
C PRO A 57 9.83 23.91 20.46
N GLN A 58 9.18 24.34 19.39
CA GLN A 58 7.93 25.08 19.50
C GLN A 58 6.82 24.10 19.88
N ASP A 59 6.18 24.38 21.01
CA ASP A 59 4.95 23.83 21.56
C ASP A 59 4.16 22.88 20.61
N THR A 60 4.39 21.57 20.74
CA THR A 60 3.77 20.52 19.90
C THR A 60 2.38 20.11 20.41
N THR A 61 1.54 21.07 20.82
CA THR A 61 0.21 20.77 21.39
C THR A 61 -0.86 20.44 20.34
N HIS A 62 -0.51 20.44 19.05
CA HIS A 62 -1.41 20.05 17.95
C HIS A 62 -0.72 19.22 16.85
N THR A 63 0.08 18.19 17.20
CA THR A 63 0.36 17.14 16.21
C THR A 63 -0.95 16.38 15.97
N ASN A 64 -1.64 16.68 14.87
CA ASN A 64 -2.80 15.90 14.42
C ASN A 64 -2.41 14.43 14.38
N LYS A 65 -2.88 13.65 15.35
CA LYS A 65 -2.57 12.22 15.48
C LYS A 65 -3.05 11.53 14.22
N ILE A 66 -2.11 11.01 13.42
CA ILE A 66 -2.45 10.21 12.23
C ILE A 66 -3.22 8.97 12.71
N GLN A 67 -4.48 8.83 12.31
CA GLN A 67 -5.33 7.70 12.64
C GLN A 67 -5.62 6.91 11.37
N ILE A 68 -4.98 5.75 11.22
CA ILE A 68 -5.23 4.85 10.09
C ILE A 68 -6.28 3.83 10.53
N LYS A 69 -7.43 3.85 9.86
CA LYS A 69 -8.58 2.97 10.11
C LYS A 69 -8.73 1.88 9.06
N ALA A 70 -8.16 2.07 7.87
CA ALA A 70 -8.30 1.15 6.76
C ALA A 70 -6.98 0.86 6.02
N LEU A 71 -6.86 -0.38 5.54
CA LEU A 71 -5.75 -0.84 4.70
C LEU A 71 -6.26 -1.21 3.31
N ILE A 72 -5.58 -0.70 2.30
CA ILE A 72 -5.63 -1.22 0.93
C ILE A 72 -4.37 -2.04 0.72
N LEU A 73 -4.52 -3.32 0.41
CA LEU A 73 -3.40 -4.23 0.21
C LEU A 73 -3.29 -4.63 -1.26
N ASP A 74 -2.13 -4.40 -1.86
CA ASP A 74 -1.81 -5.06 -3.13
C ASP A 74 -1.70 -6.58 -2.95
N LYS A 75 -1.95 -7.33 -4.03
CA LYS A 75 -1.85 -8.79 -4.03
C LYS A 75 -0.50 -9.27 -4.55
N ASP A 76 -0.20 -8.99 -5.82
CA ASP A 76 0.88 -9.64 -6.57
C ASP A 76 2.24 -9.04 -6.22
N ASN A 77 3.13 -9.87 -5.68
CA ASN A 77 4.42 -9.49 -5.10
C ASN A 77 4.33 -8.73 -3.77
N THR A 78 3.14 -8.57 -3.19
CA THR A 78 2.96 -8.01 -1.85
C THR A 78 2.48 -9.07 -0.86
N LEU A 79 1.34 -9.71 -1.14
CA LEU A 79 0.75 -10.78 -0.33
C LEU A 79 1.02 -12.18 -0.89
N SER A 80 1.12 -12.30 -2.22
CA SER A 80 1.38 -13.58 -2.89
C SER A 80 2.40 -13.46 -4.00
N PRO A 81 3.10 -14.55 -4.37
CA PRO A 81 3.90 -14.59 -5.59
C PRO A 81 3.08 -14.19 -6.82
N PRO A 82 3.72 -13.62 -7.86
CA PRO A 82 3.02 -13.02 -8.99
C PRO A 82 2.15 -14.04 -9.71
N LYS A 83 0.90 -13.66 -10.02
CA LYS A 83 -0.10 -14.48 -10.73
C LYS A 83 -0.51 -15.76 -10.00
N THR A 84 -0.29 -15.83 -8.68
CA THR A 84 -0.72 -16.95 -7.84
C THR A 84 -1.74 -16.50 -6.80
N THR A 85 -2.56 -17.41 -6.29
CA THR A 85 -3.44 -17.17 -5.12
C THR A 85 -2.88 -17.77 -3.83
N HIS A 86 -1.65 -18.27 -3.85
CA HIS A 86 -0.97 -18.83 -2.69
C HIS A 86 -0.55 -17.72 -1.73
N LEU A 87 -1.12 -17.72 -0.53
CA LEU A 87 -0.72 -16.81 0.55
C LEU A 87 0.24 -17.56 1.49
N PRO A 88 1.54 -17.19 1.53
CA PRO A 88 2.50 -17.82 2.42
C PRO A 88 2.06 -17.74 3.89
N ALA A 89 2.41 -18.75 4.69
CA ALA A 89 2.00 -18.82 6.10
C ALA A 89 2.34 -17.55 6.93
N PRO A 90 3.52 -16.90 6.76
CA PRO A 90 3.80 -15.63 7.44
C PRO A 90 2.85 -14.48 7.07
N ILE A 91 2.35 -14.46 5.84
CA ILE A 91 1.38 -13.46 5.37
C ILE A 91 0.02 -13.70 6.05
N LEU A 92 -0.45 -14.95 6.07
CA LEU A 92 -1.69 -15.33 6.75
C LEU A 92 -1.62 -15.04 8.26
N ALA A 93 -0.50 -15.35 8.91
CA ALA A 93 -0.28 -15.05 10.32
C ALA A 93 -0.33 -13.53 10.57
N LYS A 94 0.28 -12.72 9.68
CA LYS A 94 0.23 -11.26 9.80
C LYS A 94 -1.17 -10.70 9.60
N LEU A 95 -1.91 -11.16 8.58
CA LEU A 95 -3.30 -10.76 8.35
C LEU A 95 -4.20 -11.13 9.54
N THR A 96 -4.00 -12.32 10.10
CA THR A 96 -4.71 -12.78 11.30
C THR A 96 -4.43 -11.85 12.47
N SER A 97 -3.15 -11.56 12.75
CA SER A 97 -2.75 -10.64 13.82
C SER A 97 -3.36 -9.24 13.64
N LEU A 98 -3.35 -8.67 12.43
CA LEU A 98 -3.98 -7.37 12.16
C LEU A 98 -5.49 -7.42 12.37
N ARG A 99 -6.15 -8.55 12.10
CA ARG A 99 -7.60 -8.69 12.27
C ARG A 99 -8.03 -8.93 13.71
N THR A 100 -7.23 -9.67 14.49
CA THR A 100 -7.65 -10.18 15.81
C THR A 100 -6.96 -9.52 16.99
N SER A 101 -5.85 -8.81 16.77
CA SER A 101 -5.14 -8.13 17.84
C SER A 101 -6.03 -7.05 18.49
N PRO A 102 -6.14 -7.00 19.82
CA PRO A 102 -7.00 -6.06 20.54
C PRO A 102 -6.54 -4.60 20.38
N THR A 103 -5.27 -4.39 20.04
CA THR A 103 -4.72 -3.05 19.80
C THR A 103 -4.84 -2.63 18.34
N SER A 104 -5.11 -3.56 17.42
CA SER A 104 -5.15 -3.23 16.00
C SER A 104 -6.38 -2.37 15.64
N PRO A 105 -6.21 -1.29 14.85
CA PRO A 105 -7.34 -0.52 14.34
C PRO A 105 -8.09 -1.26 13.21
N PHE A 106 -7.57 -2.41 12.76
CA PHE A 106 -8.06 -3.14 11.59
C PHE A 106 -8.92 -4.37 11.95
N THR A 107 -9.67 -4.30 13.05
CA THR A 107 -10.54 -5.39 13.52
C THR A 107 -11.91 -5.40 12.84
N HIS A 108 -12.37 -4.25 12.32
CA HIS A 108 -13.66 -4.14 11.61
C HIS A 108 -13.64 -4.91 10.28
N PRO A 109 -14.63 -5.76 9.92
CA PRO A 109 -14.58 -6.61 8.71
C PRO A 109 -14.17 -5.87 7.43
N SER A 110 -14.69 -4.65 7.25
CA SER A 110 -14.40 -3.81 6.08
C SER A 110 -13.13 -2.95 6.18
N SER A 111 -12.28 -3.08 7.21
CA SER A 111 -11.07 -2.26 7.38
C SER A 111 -9.87 -2.73 6.57
N ILE A 112 -9.93 -3.91 5.95
CA ILE A 112 -8.85 -4.43 5.11
C ILE A 112 -9.47 -4.84 3.77
N LEU A 113 -8.92 -4.32 2.67
CA LEU A 113 -9.39 -4.62 1.32
C LEU A 113 -8.20 -4.96 0.42
N ILE A 114 -8.28 -6.08 -0.29
CA ILE A 114 -7.28 -6.43 -1.30
C ILE A 114 -7.64 -5.75 -2.62
N VAL A 115 -6.71 -4.97 -3.21
CA VAL A 115 -6.88 -4.28 -4.49
C VAL A 115 -5.76 -4.70 -5.44
N SER A 116 -6.09 -5.47 -6.48
CA SER A 116 -5.12 -6.01 -7.45
C SER A 116 -5.38 -5.49 -8.88
N ASN A 117 -4.30 -5.33 -9.65
CA ASN A 117 -4.41 -5.06 -11.10
C ASN A 117 -4.75 -6.31 -11.94
N ARG A 118 -4.97 -7.44 -11.27
CA ARG A 118 -5.36 -8.73 -11.87
C ARG A 118 -6.67 -9.23 -11.26
N ALA A 119 -6.65 -9.77 -10.04
CA ALA A 119 -7.85 -10.22 -9.35
C ALA A 119 -8.83 -9.05 -9.16
N GLY A 120 -10.10 -9.23 -9.53
CA GLY A 120 -11.11 -8.17 -9.46
C GLY A 120 -11.07 -7.13 -10.57
N SER A 121 -10.11 -7.21 -11.50
CA SER A 121 -9.96 -6.22 -12.57
C SER A 121 -10.65 -6.55 -13.90
N HIS A 122 -11.06 -7.80 -14.06
CA HIS A 122 -11.81 -8.29 -15.21
C HIS A 122 -12.48 -9.63 -14.82
N PRO A 123 -13.69 -9.94 -15.32
CA PRO A 123 -14.41 -11.18 -14.98
C PRO A 123 -13.62 -12.48 -15.23
N SER A 124 -12.67 -12.45 -16.18
CA SER A 124 -11.77 -13.58 -16.44
C SER A 124 -10.88 -13.98 -15.25
N TYR A 125 -10.81 -13.15 -14.19
CA TYR A 125 -10.04 -13.41 -12.98
C TYR A 125 -10.92 -13.74 -11.77
N ASP A 126 -12.22 -13.96 -11.95
CA ASP A 126 -13.15 -14.21 -10.84
C ASP A 126 -12.79 -15.47 -10.04
N ALA A 127 -12.21 -16.48 -10.69
CA ALA A 127 -11.69 -17.67 -10.00
C ALA A 127 -10.58 -17.34 -8.98
N GLU A 128 -9.72 -16.35 -9.27
CA GLU A 128 -8.70 -15.91 -8.31
C GLU A 128 -9.33 -15.22 -7.11
N ILE A 129 -10.41 -14.45 -7.33
CA ILE A 129 -11.17 -13.79 -6.27
C ILE A 129 -11.78 -14.84 -5.34
N THR A 130 -12.51 -15.81 -5.90
CA THR A 130 -13.14 -16.88 -5.11
C THR A 130 -12.10 -17.65 -4.31
N SER A 131 -10.94 -17.97 -4.90
CA SER A 131 -9.85 -18.66 -4.21
C SER A 131 -9.30 -17.84 -3.03
N LEU A 132 -9.09 -16.54 -3.19
CA LEU A 132 -8.58 -15.67 -2.12
C LEU A 132 -9.61 -15.45 -1.02
N GLU A 133 -10.86 -15.15 -1.37
CA GLU A 133 -11.94 -14.93 -0.41
C GLU A 133 -12.27 -16.21 0.37
N THR A 134 -12.13 -17.39 -0.24
CA THR A 134 -12.26 -18.67 0.46
C THR A 134 -11.14 -18.85 1.50
N GLN A 135 -9.88 -18.61 1.11
CA GLN A 135 -8.75 -18.71 2.04
C GLN A 135 -8.87 -17.71 3.21
N LEU A 136 -9.41 -16.52 2.94
CA LEU A 136 -9.52 -15.42 3.90
C LEU A 136 -10.91 -15.27 4.55
N ALA A 137 -11.81 -16.23 4.35
CA ALA A 137 -13.18 -16.17 4.85
C ALA A 137 -13.25 -15.97 6.36
N HIS A 138 -12.39 -16.68 7.11
CA HIS A 138 -12.28 -16.58 8.57
C HIS A 138 -11.82 -15.19 9.06
N LEU A 139 -11.19 -14.38 8.19
CA LEU A 139 -10.79 -13.00 8.50
C LEU A 139 -11.73 -11.96 7.89
N SER A 140 -12.74 -12.38 7.11
CA SER A 140 -13.65 -11.49 6.38
C SER A 140 -12.90 -10.43 5.57
N ILE A 141 -11.84 -10.82 4.85
CA ILE A 141 -11.06 -9.90 4.00
C ILE A 141 -11.50 -10.06 2.53
N PRO A 142 -12.22 -9.09 1.96
CA PRO A 142 -12.68 -9.15 0.58
C PRO A 142 -11.61 -8.74 -0.43
N VAL A 143 -11.83 -9.13 -1.70
CA VAL A 143 -11.09 -8.61 -2.86
C VAL A 143 -11.96 -7.60 -3.60
N PHE A 144 -11.39 -6.43 -3.87
CA PHE A 144 -12.08 -5.35 -4.58
C PHE A 144 -12.36 -5.74 -6.03
N ARG A 145 -13.64 -5.61 -6.42
CA ARG A 145 -14.10 -5.81 -7.80
C ARG A 145 -14.26 -4.44 -8.44
N LEU A 146 -13.52 -4.20 -9.51
CA LEU A 146 -13.57 -2.93 -10.24
C LEU A 146 -14.95 -2.76 -10.90
N PRO A 147 -15.63 -1.62 -10.67
CA PRO A 147 -16.87 -1.32 -11.39
C PRO A 147 -16.65 -1.29 -12.91
N PRO A 148 -17.68 -1.61 -13.72
CA PRO A 148 -17.61 -1.46 -15.17
C PRO A 148 -17.18 -0.03 -15.57
N GLY A 149 -16.19 0.07 -16.45
CA GLY A 149 -15.65 1.36 -16.91
C GLY A 149 -14.60 2.00 -16.01
N ALA A 150 -14.39 1.48 -14.79
CA ALA A 150 -13.31 1.93 -13.92
C ALA A 150 -11.94 1.47 -14.45
N SER A 151 -10.90 2.24 -14.13
CA SER A 151 -9.51 1.91 -14.50
C SER A 151 -8.81 1.22 -13.33
N LYS A 152 -7.78 0.41 -13.61
CA LYS A 152 -7.01 -0.27 -12.56
C LYS A 152 -6.09 0.71 -11.83
N LYS A 153 -5.38 0.26 -10.79
CA LYS A 153 -4.37 1.08 -10.11
C LYS A 153 -3.36 1.63 -11.12
N PRO A 154 -2.97 2.92 -11.00
CA PRO A 154 -3.24 3.84 -9.88
C PRO A 154 -4.51 4.69 -10.01
N PHE A 155 -5.46 4.34 -10.89
CA PHE A 155 -6.59 5.18 -11.29
C PHE A 155 -7.95 4.79 -10.68
N CYS A 156 -7.97 3.87 -9.70
CA CYS A 156 -9.19 3.45 -9.00
C CYS A 156 -9.32 4.08 -7.60
N GLU A 157 -8.64 5.19 -7.35
CA GLU A 157 -8.61 5.84 -6.05
C GLU A 157 -10.01 6.27 -5.56
N LYS A 158 -10.88 6.69 -6.49
CA LYS A 158 -12.21 7.19 -6.15
C LYS A 158 -13.15 6.05 -5.78
N GLU A 159 -13.13 4.99 -6.56
CA GLU A 159 -13.99 3.81 -6.39
C GLU A 159 -13.62 3.06 -5.10
N VAL A 160 -12.32 2.94 -4.81
CA VAL A 160 -11.86 2.30 -3.57
C VAL A 160 -12.19 3.17 -2.34
N LEU A 161 -12.02 4.49 -2.41
CA LEU A 161 -12.42 5.39 -1.32
C LEU A 161 -13.93 5.34 -1.07
N ALA A 162 -14.75 5.31 -2.13
CA ALA A 162 -16.20 5.16 -2.02
C ALA A 162 -16.57 3.85 -1.32
N TRP A 163 -15.91 2.74 -1.68
CA TRP A 163 -16.14 1.43 -1.07
C TRP A 163 -16.01 1.45 0.46
N PHE A 164 -14.98 2.12 1.01
CA PHE A 164 -14.80 2.25 2.46
C PHE A 164 -15.81 3.20 3.10
N ARG A 165 -16.12 4.33 2.45
CA ARG A 165 -17.09 5.32 2.94
C ARG A 165 -18.50 4.76 3.07
N GLU A 166 -18.96 4.03 2.05
CA GLU A 166 -20.26 3.35 2.06
C GLU A 166 -20.38 2.31 3.19
N ARG A 167 -19.24 1.82 3.69
CA ARG A 167 -19.16 0.86 4.80
C ARG A 167 -18.89 1.51 6.16
N GLY A 168 -18.86 2.84 6.23
CA GLY A 168 -18.65 3.60 7.47
C GLY A 168 -17.29 3.39 8.12
N VAL A 169 -16.28 2.93 7.37
CA VAL A 169 -14.93 2.64 7.91
C VAL A 169 -14.10 3.92 8.01
N VAL A 170 -14.25 4.81 7.02
CA VAL A 170 -13.49 6.05 6.88
C VAL A 170 -14.39 7.18 6.43
N GLU A 171 -14.04 8.39 6.82
CA GLU A 171 -14.67 9.64 6.40
C GLU A 171 -13.81 10.33 5.32
N HIS A 172 -12.49 10.30 5.49
CA HIS A 172 -11.53 10.98 4.62
C HIS A 172 -10.32 10.09 4.25
N PRO A 173 -9.68 10.34 3.09
CA PRO A 173 -8.60 9.47 2.60
C PRO A 173 -7.38 9.40 3.53
N GLY A 174 -7.13 10.43 4.34
CA GLY A 174 -6.07 10.42 5.35
C GLY A 174 -6.20 9.36 6.46
N GLU A 175 -7.29 8.59 6.49
CA GLU A 175 -7.48 7.45 7.40
C GLU A 175 -7.14 6.10 6.74
N ILE A 176 -6.68 6.13 5.49
CA ILE A 176 -6.35 4.96 4.69
C ILE A 176 -4.84 4.88 4.51
N ALA A 177 -4.30 3.66 4.60
CA ALA A 177 -2.96 3.36 4.10
C ALA A 177 -3.02 2.35 2.95
N VAL A 178 -2.34 2.67 1.86
CA VAL A 178 -2.10 1.76 0.72
C VAL A 178 -0.76 1.07 0.92
N VAL A 179 -0.77 -0.25 0.93
CA VAL A 179 0.40 -1.10 1.13
C VAL A 179 0.65 -1.91 -0.14
N GLY A 180 1.82 -1.77 -0.76
CA GLY A 180 2.16 -2.51 -1.98
C GLY A 180 3.64 -2.48 -2.32
N ASP A 181 4.04 -3.26 -3.33
CA ASP A 181 5.44 -3.43 -3.74
C ASP A 181 5.87 -2.47 -4.87
N ARG A 182 4.93 -1.73 -5.49
CA ARG A 182 5.21 -0.87 -6.65
C ARG A 182 5.01 0.59 -6.34
N LEU A 183 6.02 1.40 -6.64
CA LEU A 183 5.88 2.84 -6.51
C LEU A 183 4.92 3.39 -7.59
N GLY A 184 5.08 2.96 -8.84
CA GLY A 184 4.29 3.43 -9.98
C GLY A 184 2.80 3.06 -9.98
N THR A 185 2.35 2.22 -9.04
CA THR A 185 0.92 1.90 -8.88
C THR A 185 0.42 2.15 -7.47
N ASP A 186 1.01 1.55 -6.45
CA ASP A 186 0.43 1.57 -5.09
C ASP A 186 0.71 2.91 -4.41
N VAL A 187 1.96 3.37 -4.47
CA VAL A 187 2.34 4.68 -3.92
C VAL A 187 1.65 5.81 -4.70
N LEU A 188 1.66 5.77 -6.03
CA LEU A 188 0.95 6.78 -6.82
C LEU A 188 -0.56 6.77 -6.58
N MET A 189 -1.20 5.60 -6.40
CA MET A 189 -2.61 5.55 -6.04
C MET A 189 -2.86 6.23 -4.69
N ALA A 190 -2.03 5.97 -3.68
CA ALA A 190 -2.14 6.60 -2.37
C ALA A 190 -2.02 8.13 -2.45
N VAL A 191 -1.00 8.61 -3.18
CA VAL A 191 -0.76 10.05 -3.38
C VAL A 191 -1.95 10.71 -4.08
N ARG A 192 -2.49 10.08 -5.12
CA ARG A 192 -3.67 10.58 -5.85
C ARG A 192 -4.94 10.56 -5.00
N MET A 193 -5.06 9.58 -4.11
CA MET A 193 -6.17 9.46 -3.17
C MET A 193 -6.09 10.52 -2.04
N GLY A 194 -4.89 11.00 -1.70
CA GLY A 194 -4.64 11.74 -0.47
C GLY A 194 -4.54 10.82 0.76
N ALA A 195 -4.14 9.57 0.54
CA ALA A 195 -3.94 8.53 1.55
C ALA A 195 -2.45 8.34 1.85
N TRP A 196 -2.14 7.55 2.87
CA TRP A 196 -0.77 7.21 3.24
C TRP A 196 -0.25 6.05 2.40
N SER A 197 1.03 6.08 2.05
CA SER A 197 1.69 5.04 1.25
C SER A 197 2.72 4.26 2.08
N VAL A 198 2.61 2.94 2.03
CA VAL A 198 3.58 2.02 2.61
C VAL A 198 4.15 1.14 1.51
N TRP A 199 5.46 1.21 1.30
CA TRP A 199 6.12 0.46 0.25
C TRP A 199 6.84 -0.77 0.81
N CYS A 200 6.47 -1.94 0.30
CA CYS A 200 7.12 -3.22 0.55
C CYS A 200 8.32 -3.38 -0.41
N ARG A 201 9.47 -2.88 -0.02
CA ARG A 201 10.68 -2.80 -0.86
C ARG A 201 11.06 -4.16 -1.45
N ASP A 202 11.04 -5.21 -0.64
CA ASP A 202 11.49 -6.56 -1.01
C ASP A 202 10.34 -7.43 -1.54
N GLY A 203 9.10 -6.92 -1.48
CA GLY A 203 7.89 -7.61 -1.91
C GLY A 203 7.53 -8.79 -1.00
N VAL A 204 7.03 -9.87 -1.62
CA VAL A 204 6.77 -11.15 -0.96
C VAL A 204 8.02 -12.03 -1.06
N LEU A 205 8.43 -12.61 0.07
CA LEU A 205 9.47 -13.63 0.05
C LEU A 205 8.87 -14.93 -0.46
N MET A 206 9.62 -15.61 -1.31
CA MET A 206 9.31 -16.97 -1.73
C MET A 206 9.55 -17.93 -0.55
N ASP A 207 8.90 -19.10 -0.55
CA ASP A 207 9.02 -20.06 0.55
C ASP A 207 10.45 -20.58 0.76
N ASP A 208 11.32 -20.46 -0.24
CA ASP A 208 12.76 -20.77 -0.18
C ASP A 208 13.62 -19.63 0.40
N GLY A 209 13.00 -18.52 0.85
CA GLY A 209 13.70 -17.33 1.33
C GLY A 209 14.37 -16.52 0.21
N GLY A 210 14.17 -16.89 -1.05
CA GLY A 210 14.73 -16.23 -2.21
C GLY A 210 14.17 -14.82 -2.42
N VAL A 211 15.06 -13.88 -2.74
CA VAL A 211 14.66 -12.53 -3.19
C VAL A 211 14.20 -12.61 -4.64
N ARG A 212 13.00 -12.10 -4.93
CA ARG A 212 12.45 -12.13 -6.29
C ARG A 212 13.35 -11.36 -7.28
N PRO A 213 13.49 -11.83 -8.53
CA PRO A 213 14.14 -11.05 -9.57
C PRO A 213 13.31 -9.80 -9.89
N ARG A 214 13.91 -8.62 -9.66
CA ARG A 214 13.28 -7.33 -9.96
C ARG A 214 13.39 -6.96 -11.43
N GLY A 215 12.29 -6.46 -12.00
CA GLY A 215 12.29 -5.84 -13.32
C GLY A 215 13.13 -4.56 -13.38
N VAL A 216 13.41 -4.04 -14.57
CA VAL A 216 14.20 -2.79 -14.75
C VAL A 216 13.55 -1.61 -14.03
N LEU A 217 12.23 -1.47 -14.13
CA LEU A 217 11.50 -0.39 -13.46
C LEU A 217 11.55 -0.52 -11.94
N GLU A 218 11.36 -1.72 -11.39
CA GLU A 218 11.46 -1.96 -9.95
C GLU A 218 12.89 -1.66 -9.43
N LYS A 219 13.92 -1.94 -10.22
CA LYS A 219 15.30 -1.53 -9.90
C LYS A 219 15.46 -0.01 -9.91
N MET A 220 14.88 0.67 -10.88
CA MET A 220 14.87 2.14 -10.92
C MET A 220 14.11 2.73 -9.73
N GLU A 221 12.96 2.17 -9.37
CA GLU A 221 12.17 2.56 -8.20
C GLU A 221 13.00 2.48 -6.91
N VAL A 222 13.73 1.38 -6.70
CA VAL A 222 14.65 1.20 -5.57
C VAL A 222 15.82 2.18 -5.60
N PHE A 223 16.40 2.42 -6.78
CA PHE A 223 17.47 3.40 -6.91
C PHE A 223 16.98 4.82 -6.57
N MET A 224 15.80 5.20 -7.04
CA MET A 224 15.22 6.53 -6.84
C MET A 224 14.81 6.77 -5.39
N GLU A 225 14.25 5.78 -4.70
CA GLU A 225 13.95 5.89 -3.28
C GLU A 225 15.23 6.13 -2.46
N ARG A 226 16.31 5.38 -2.76
CA ARG A 226 17.61 5.56 -2.11
C ARG A 226 18.22 6.94 -2.38
N LEU A 227 18.18 7.38 -3.63
CA LEU A 227 18.73 8.67 -4.04
C LEU A 227 18.02 9.84 -3.34
N HIS A 228 16.69 9.82 -3.30
CA HIS A 228 15.93 10.88 -2.64
C HIS A 228 16.08 10.86 -1.12
N ARG A 229 16.14 9.69 -0.48
CA ARG A 229 16.42 9.61 0.96
C ARG A 229 17.81 10.13 1.30
N TYR A 230 18.79 9.83 0.46
CA TYR A 230 20.14 10.40 0.60
C TYR A 230 20.12 11.93 0.49
N ASN A 231 19.42 12.48 -0.51
CA ASN A 231 19.31 13.93 -0.69
C ASN A 231 18.53 14.61 0.44
N ALA A 232 17.47 13.97 0.97
CA ALA A 232 16.71 14.46 2.12
C ALA A 232 17.48 14.43 3.45
N MET A 233 18.58 13.67 3.53
CA MET A 233 19.45 13.62 4.71
C MET A 233 20.56 14.68 4.67
N ILE A 234 20.80 15.30 3.51
CA ILE A 234 21.91 16.25 3.26
C ILE A 234 21.41 17.71 3.20
N MET A 235 20.10 17.93 3.04
CA MET A 235 19.45 19.24 3.13
C MET A 235 18.88 19.49 4.52
#